data_AF-A0A6G5R6N8-F1
#
_entry.id   AF-A0A6G5R6N8-F1
#
_cell.length_a   1.000
_cell.length_b   1.000
_cell.length_c   1.000
_cell.angle_alpha   90.00
_cell.angle_beta   90.00
_cell.angle_gamma   90.00
#
_symmetry.space_group_name_H-M   'P 1'
#
loop_
_entity.id
_entity.type
_entity.pdbx_description
1 polymer ?
#
loop_
_entity_poly.entity_id
_entity_poly.type
_entity_poly.pdbx_seq_one_letter_code
_entity_poly.pdbx_strand_id
1 'polypeptide(L)'
;MGDVVTVPEKYGLGPIEVTAITGGKVEMAAPLTGSGYSVSGCSGGGGVSSEGNGGVRFSCGEGPAATMNDAMSLKVVEILDTAAILRIEPVG
;
A
#
# COMPACT_ATOMS: atom_id res chain seq x y z
N MET A 1 8.65 -10.45 -7.30
CA MET A 1 7.58 -10.61 -6.29
C MET A 1 8.25 -10.95 -4.97
N GLY A 2 7.79 -10.36 -3.88
CA GLY A 2 8.52 -10.31 -2.61
C GLY A 2 9.42 -9.09 -2.48
N ASP A 3 9.23 -8.08 -3.34
CA ASP A 3 9.90 -6.79 -3.15
C ASP A 3 9.26 -6.09 -1.96
N VAL A 4 10.08 -5.68 -1.01
CA VAL A 4 9.65 -5.04 0.23
C VAL A 4 10.05 -3.58 0.19
N VAL A 5 9.06 -2.70 0.32
CA VAL A 5 9.23 -1.26 0.40
C VAL A 5 9.04 -0.84 1.85
N THR A 6 10.13 -0.49 2.51
CA THR A 6 10.07 0.01 3.89
C THR A 6 9.53 1.43 3.91
N VAL A 7 8.52 1.66 4.74
CA VAL A 7 7.95 2.98 4.99
C VAL A 7 8.07 3.34 6.47
N PRO A 8 8.15 4.64 6.81
CA PRO A 8 8.09 5.10 8.19
C PRO A 8 6.86 4.59 8.94
N GLU A 9 7.05 4.03 10.14
CA GLU A 9 5.96 3.48 10.98
C GLU A 9 4.86 4.51 11.31
N LYS A 10 5.22 5.80 11.31
CA LYS A 10 4.27 6.92 11.51
C LYS A 10 3.14 6.97 10.47
N TYR A 11 3.29 6.27 9.34
CA TYR A 11 2.24 6.14 8.34
C TYR A 11 1.21 5.06 8.68
N GLY A 12 1.35 4.37 9.83
CA GLY A 12 0.42 3.34 10.30
C GLY A 12 0.54 2.01 9.55
N LEU A 13 1.55 1.88 8.70
CA LEU A 13 1.90 0.69 7.95
C LEU A 13 3.33 0.29 8.30
N GLY A 14 3.57 -1.02 8.38
CA GLY A 14 4.92 -1.57 8.31
C GLY A 14 5.35 -1.75 6.85
N PRO A 15 6.40 -2.55 6.60
CA PRO A 15 6.92 -2.74 5.25
C PRO A 15 5.85 -3.26 4.29
N ILE A 16 5.77 -2.63 3.11
CA ILE A 16 4.81 -2.96 2.06
C ILE A 16 5.46 -4.00 1.16
N GLU A 17 4.85 -5.18 1.04
CA GLU A 17 5.28 -6.25 0.15
C GLU A 17 4.47 -6.22 -1.14
N VAL A 18 5.15 -6.26 -2.29
CA VAL A 18 4.51 -6.44 -3.60
C VAL A 18 4.25 -7.92 -3.85
N THR A 19 2.97 -8.30 -3.78
CA THR A 19 2.53 -9.69 -3.92
C THR A 19 2.25 -10.06 -5.37
N ALA A 20 1.76 -9.12 -6.18
CA ALA A 20 1.55 -9.37 -7.61
C ALA A 20 1.52 -8.09 -8.46
N ILE A 21 1.79 -8.25 -9.76
CA ILE A 21 1.54 -7.21 -10.78
C ILE A 21 0.72 -7.89 -11.87
N THR A 22 -0.57 -7.60 -11.95
CA THR A 22 -1.49 -8.23 -12.91
C THR A 22 -2.56 -7.26 -13.37
N GLY A 23 -2.99 -7.36 -14.64
CA GLY A 23 -4.12 -6.59 -15.17
C GLY A 23 -3.97 -5.07 -15.02
N GLY A 24 -2.76 -4.53 -15.13
CA GLY A 24 -2.48 -3.10 -14.95
C GLY A 24 -2.63 -2.62 -13.50
N LYS A 25 -2.48 -3.51 -12.52
CA LYS A 25 -2.52 -3.19 -11.09
C LYS A 25 -1.38 -3.86 -10.35
N VAL A 26 -0.90 -3.18 -9.32
CA VAL A 26 0.05 -3.70 -8.34
C VAL A 26 -0.74 -4.12 -7.11
N GLU A 27 -0.65 -5.39 -6.75
CA GLU A 27 -1.19 -5.94 -5.52
C GLU A 27 -0.12 -5.92 -4.44
N MET A 28 -0.52 -5.43 -3.26
CA MET A 28 0.37 -5.20 -2.14
C MET A 28 -0.25 -5.69 -0.83
N ALA A 29 0.62 -6.04 0.11
CA ALA A 29 0.27 -6.36 1.48
C ALA A 29 1.17 -5.59 2.46
N ALA A 30 0.63 -5.14 3.59
CA ALA A 30 1.41 -4.50 4.64
C ALA A 30 0.83 -4.82 6.02
N PRO A 31 1.67 -5.05 7.06
CA PRO A 31 1.18 -5.10 8.42
C PRO A 31 0.77 -3.70 8.89
N LEU A 32 -0.20 -3.62 9.79
CA LEU A 32 -0.58 -2.37 10.46
C LEU A 32 0.29 -2.19 11.69
N THR A 33 0.88 -1.00 11.81
CA THR A 33 1.62 -0.58 13.02
C THR A 33 0.72 0.18 14.00
N GLY A 34 -0.46 0.62 13.54
CA GLY A 34 -1.45 1.35 14.33
C GLY A 34 -2.80 0.64 14.44
N SER A 35 -3.71 1.24 15.20
CA SER A 35 -5.04 0.69 15.48
C SER A 35 -6.08 0.89 14.35
N GLY A 36 -5.70 1.51 13.24
CA GLY A 36 -6.64 1.88 12.16
C GLY A 36 -6.00 1.83 10.77
N TYR A 37 -6.85 1.63 9.76
CA TYR A 37 -6.49 1.68 8.35
C TYR A 37 -7.54 2.46 7.55
N SER A 38 -7.11 3.48 6.82
CA SER A 38 -7.91 4.14 5.78
C SER A 38 -7.13 4.17 4.47
N VAL A 39 -7.85 3.95 3.36
CA VAL A 39 -7.30 4.09 2.02
C VAL A 39 -8.30 4.81 1.12
N SER A 40 -7.78 5.70 0.28
CA SER A 40 -8.52 6.37 -0.77
C SER A 40 -7.72 6.32 -2.07
N GLY A 41 -8.35 6.09 -3.22
CA GLY A 41 -7.68 6.04 -4.52
C GLY A 41 -7.12 4.67 -4.93
N CYS A 42 -6.86 3.75 -3.99
CA CYS A 42 -6.61 2.34 -4.30
C CYS A 42 -7.84 1.48 -4.00
N SER A 43 -7.94 0.35 -4.70
CA SER A 43 -8.99 -0.64 -4.46
C SER A 43 -8.53 -1.65 -3.42
N GLY A 44 -9.46 -2.17 -2.64
CA GLY A 44 -9.16 -3.13 -1.57
C GLY A 44 -9.22 -2.50 -0.18
N GLY A 45 -9.03 -3.35 0.81
CA GLY A 45 -9.30 -3.06 2.21
C GLY A 45 -9.68 -4.32 2.96
N GLY A 46 -9.25 -4.40 4.22
CA GLY A 46 -9.40 -5.57 5.10
C GLY A 46 -8.03 -5.97 5.65
N GLY A 47 -7.87 -6.43 6.88
CA GLY A 47 -8.85 -6.67 7.95
C GLY A 47 -8.12 -6.68 9.29
N VAL A 48 -8.74 -6.07 10.30
CA VAL A 48 -8.24 -6.08 11.68
C VAL A 48 -8.31 -7.51 12.21
N SER A 49 -7.19 -8.25 12.22
CA SER A 49 -7.12 -9.43 13.09
C SER A 49 -7.08 -8.90 14.52
N SER A 50 -8.07 -9.29 15.33
CA SER A 50 -8.36 -8.79 16.67
C SER A 50 -7.25 -9.02 17.71
N GLU A 51 -6.13 -9.65 17.33
CA GLU A 51 -5.02 -10.06 18.18
C GLU A 51 -3.70 -9.29 17.93
N GLY A 52 -3.77 -8.09 17.34
CA GLY A 52 -2.69 -7.09 17.51
C GLY A 52 -1.59 -7.05 16.43
N ASN A 53 -1.71 -7.79 15.34
CA ASN A 53 -0.86 -7.65 14.14
C ASN A 53 -1.70 -7.72 12.84
N GLY A 54 -2.80 -6.95 12.80
CA GLY A 54 -3.66 -6.88 11.63
C GLY A 54 -2.86 -6.46 10.40
N GLY A 55 -3.18 -7.03 9.24
CA GLY A 55 -2.55 -6.70 7.97
C GLY A 55 -3.57 -6.21 6.97
N VAL A 56 -3.10 -5.45 5.98
CA VAL A 56 -3.92 -4.93 4.90
C VAL A 56 -3.46 -5.47 3.57
N ARG A 57 -4.44 -5.77 2.71
CA ARG A 57 -4.21 -6.04 1.30
C ARG A 57 -4.94 -5.01 0.47
N PHE A 58 -4.22 -4.41 -0.47
CA PHE A 58 -4.74 -3.38 -1.34
C PHE A 58 -4.08 -3.48 -2.72
N SER A 59 -4.76 -2.95 -3.73
CA SER A 59 -4.26 -2.90 -5.09
C SER A 59 -4.43 -1.52 -5.70
N CYS A 60 -3.39 -1.07 -6.38
CA CYS A 60 -3.31 0.25 -6.99
C CYS A 60 -3.01 0.08 -8.47
N GLY A 61 -3.81 0.72 -9.32
CA GLY A 61 -3.46 0.91 -10.73
C GLY A 61 -2.64 2.19 -10.92
N GLU A 62 -2.14 2.40 -12.13
CA GLU A 62 -1.64 3.72 -12.53
C GLU A 62 -2.74 4.78 -12.35
N GLY A 63 -2.35 5.97 -11.92
CA GLY A 63 -3.29 7.08 -11.80
C GLY A 63 -2.98 8.04 -10.64
N PRO A 64 -4.01 8.72 -10.11
CA PRO A 64 -3.82 9.67 -9.02
C PRO A 64 -3.25 8.97 -7.77
N ALA A 65 -2.51 9.72 -6.97
CA ALA A 65 -1.95 9.19 -5.72
C ALA A 65 -3.10 8.77 -4.79
N ALA A 66 -2.96 7.58 -4.22
CA ALA A 66 -3.80 7.11 -3.15
C ALA A 66 -3.30 7.64 -1.82
N THR A 67 -4.22 7.93 -0.90
CA THR A 67 -3.87 8.36 0.45
C THR A 67 -4.13 7.23 1.43
N MET A 68 -3.11 6.89 2.21
CA MET A 68 -3.10 5.88 3.27
C MET A 68 -3.03 6.58 4.62
N ASN A 69 -3.98 6.28 5.50
CA ASN A 69 -4.05 6.77 6.87
C ASN A 69 -3.93 8.29 7.03
N ASP A 70 -4.32 9.06 5.99
CA ASP A 70 -4.16 10.52 5.93
C ASP A 70 -2.73 10.98 6.28
N ALA A 71 -1.73 10.13 6.04
CA ALA A 71 -0.34 10.34 6.45
C ALA A 71 0.64 10.08 5.31
N MET A 72 0.30 9.17 4.38
CA MET A 72 1.14 8.77 3.26
C MET A 72 0.36 8.83 1.94
N SER A 73 0.98 9.38 0.91
CA SER A 73 0.55 9.23 -0.47
C SER A 73 1.35 8.11 -1.15
N LEU A 74 0.65 7.26 -1.88
CA LEU A 74 1.20 6.18 -2.69
C LEU A 74 0.71 6.34 -4.12
N LYS A 75 1.62 6.52 -5.06
CA LYS A 75 1.30 6.61 -6.47
C LYS A 75 2.02 5.52 -7.24
N VAL A 76 1.26 4.75 -8.02
CA VAL A 76 1.83 3.95 -9.10
C VAL A 76 2.05 4.87 -10.28
N VAL A 77 3.31 5.18 -10.55
CA VAL A 77 3.71 6.10 -11.62
C VAL A 77 3.62 5.41 -12.97
N GLU A 78 4.05 4.15 -13.01
CA GLU A 78 4.12 3.34 -14.23
C GLU A 78 4.10 1.87 -13.85
N ILE A 79 3.42 1.06 -14.66
CA ILE A 79 3.41 -0.40 -14.60
C ILE A 79 3.94 -0.91 -15.95
N LEU A 80 5.07 -1.59 -15.88
CA LEU A 80 5.63 -2.40 -16.96
C LEU A 80 5.14 -3.85 -16.81
N ASP A 81 5.49 -4.73 -17.76
CA ASP A 81 5.00 -6.12 -17.79
C ASP A 81 5.09 -6.86 -16.44
N THR A 82 6.22 -6.73 -15.74
CA THR A 82 6.48 -7.41 -14.46
C THR A 82 7.08 -6.51 -13.39
N ALA A 83 7.09 -5.19 -13.64
CA ALA A 83 7.70 -4.20 -12.75
C ALA A 83 6.77 -2.99 -12.62
N ALA A 84 6.87 -2.28 -11.50
CA ALA A 84 6.12 -1.06 -11.29
C ALA A 84 6.98 -0.03 -10.56
N ILE A 85 6.77 1.24 -10.91
CA ILE A 85 7.41 2.37 -10.25
C ILE A 85 6.44 2.94 -9.24
N LEU A 86 6.80 2.84 -7.96
CA LEU A 86 6.04 3.39 -6.85
C LEU A 86 6.68 4.69 -6.37
N ARG A 87 5.87 5.73 -6.19
CA ARG A 87 6.25 6.98 -5.53
C ARG A 87 5.51 7.06 -4.20
N ILE A 88 6.28 7.20 -3.12
CA ILE A 88 5.77 7.27 -1.74
C ILE A 88 6.23 8.58 -1.13
N GLU A 89 5.28 9.37 -0.63
CA GLU A 89 5.55 10.67 -0.03
C GLU A 89 4.62 10.89 1.17
N PRO A 90 5.03 11.66 2.20
CA PRO A 90 4.08 12.13 3.22
C PRO A 90 2.98 12.97 2.58
N VAL A 91 1.78 12.96 3.17
CA VAL A 91 0.77 13.97 2.84
C VAL A 91 1.05 15.24 3.65
N GLY A 92 1.00 16.40 3.01
CA GLY A 92 1.33 17.70 3.63
C GLY A 92 2.26 18.54 2.77
#